data_AF-A0A6J4KPN5-F1
#
_entry.id   AF-A0A6J4KPN5-F1
#
_cell.length_a   1.000
_cell.length_b   1.000
_cell.length_c   1.000
_cell.angle_alpha   90.00
_cell.angle_beta   90.00
_cell.angle_gamma   90.00
#
_symmetry.space_group_name_H-M   'P 1'
#
loop_
_entity.id
_entity.type
_entity.pdbx_description
1 polymer ?
#
loop_
_entity_poly.entity_id
_entity_poly.type
_entity_poly.pdbx_seq_one_letter_code
_entity_poly.pdbx_strand_id
1 'polypeptide(L)'
;MRHLTKLSLIALLVIGLVLTVAHPIRAVDPAVNLPISPLNVPQLQATLDRKDVAGAIRLVESGWSYQYEQYYGGKLTSQILSAEKIRERLETISKSTGRRSALIYIIPTDDQLELILVPPGA
;
A
#
# COMPACT_ATOMS: atom_id res chain seq x y z
N MET A 1 11.63 -10.09 -67.04
CA MET A 1 10.70 -9.82 -65.92
C MET A 1 10.11 -11.14 -65.45
N ARG A 2 10.68 -11.69 -64.37
CA ARG A 2 10.27 -12.97 -63.79
C ARG A 2 10.72 -12.95 -62.32
N HIS A 3 9.79 -13.26 -61.43
CA HIS A 3 9.99 -13.40 -59.98
C HIS A 3 11.13 -14.36 -59.65
N LEU A 4 11.86 -14.09 -58.57
CA LEU A 4 12.19 -15.10 -57.54
C LEU A 4 12.80 -14.42 -56.30
N THR A 5 11.95 -14.33 -55.29
CA THR A 5 12.27 -14.08 -53.88
C THR A 5 13.25 -15.12 -53.33
N LYS A 6 14.31 -14.66 -52.65
CA LYS A 6 14.89 -15.16 -51.37
C LYS A 6 16.35 -14.73 -51.23
N LEU A 7 16.61 -13.73 -50.41
CA LEU A 7 17.87 -13.55 -49.66
C LEU A 7 17.55 -12.66 -48.45
N SER A 8 17.43 -13.28 -47.26
CA SER A 8 18.40 -13.11 -46.17
C SER A 8 18.07 -11.90 -45.29
N LEU A 9 17.14 -11.99 -44.33
CA LEU A 9 17.33 -12.51 -42.97
C LEU A 9 18.54 -11.96 -42.19
N ILE A 10 19.01 -10.72 -42.42
CA ILE A 10 19.81 -9.95 -41.43
C ILE A 10 19.54 -8.47 -41.73
N ALA A 11 18.70 -7.76 -40.99
CA ALA A 11 19.17 -6.84 -39.95
C ALA A 11 17.99 -6.44 -39.05
N LEU A 12 17.53 -7.40 -38.27
CA LEU A 12 16.52 -7.24 -37.23
C LEU A 12 17.23 -6.95 -35.91
N LEU A 13 17.84 -5.76 -35.71
CA LEU A 13 18.43 -5.41 -34.40
C LEU A 13 18.94 -3.96 -34.23
N VAL A 14 18.13 -2.90 -34.42
CA VAL A 14 18.59 -1.54 -33.96
C VAL A 14 17.49 -0.65 -33.35
N ILE A 15 16.22 -1.05 -33.30
CA ILE A 15 15.17 -0.20 -32.67
C ILE A 15 14.67 -0.88 -31.40
N GLY A 16 15.52 -0.85 -30.38
CA GLY A 16 15.24 -1.41 -29.07
C GLY A 16 16.22 -0.89 -28.03
N LEU A 17 16.63 0.38 -28.13
CA LEU A 17 17.27 1.06 -27.01
C LEU A 17 16.17 1.33 -25.99
N VAL A 18 15.88 0.33 -25.17
CA VAL A 18 15.10 0.47 -23.94
C VAL A 18 15.80 1.56 -23.14
N LEU A 19 15.19 2.74 -23.09
CA LEU A 19 15.45 3.77 -22.09
C LEU A 19 15.16 3.14 -20.73
N THR A 20 16.14 2.42 -20.19
CA THR A 20 16.18 2.09 -18.78
C THR A 20 16.49 3.40 -18.08
N VAL A 21 15.44 4.18 -17.81
CA VAL A 21 15.53 5.21 -16.78
C VAL A 21 15.66 4.45 -15.47
N ALA A 22 16.90 4.08 -15.14
CA ALA A 22 17.30 3.75 -13.80
C ALA A 22 17.03 5.01 -12.99
N HIS A 23 15.81 5.13 -12.45
CA HIS A 23 15.57 6.09 -11.39
C HIS A 23 16.44 5.59 -10.24
N PRO A 24 17.56 6.26 -9.90
CA PRO A 24 18.32 5.87 -8.74
C PRO A 24 17.34 5.93 -7.57
N ILE A 25 17.09 4.79 -6.91
CA ILE A 25 16.34 4.78 -5.66
C ILE A 25 17.23 5.54 -4.67
N ARG A 26 16.97 6.84 -4.56
CA ARG A 26 17.67 7.72 -3.65
C ARG A 26 17.14 7.40 -2.26
N ALA A 27 18.00 6.93 -1.37
CA ALA A 27 17.65 6.84 0.05
C ALA A 27 17.25 8.24 0.52
N VAL A 28 16.15 8.34 1.27
CA VAL A 28 15.73 9.62 1.85
C VAL A 28 16.79 10.08 2.85
N ASP A 29 17.08 11.39 2.83
CA ASP A 29 18.03 11.99 3.75
C ASP A 29 17.63 11.65 5.20
N PRO A 30 18.56 11.11 6.02
CA PRO A 30 18.28 10.70 7.39
C PRO A 30 17.90 11.87 8.32
N ALA A 31 17.98 13.11 7.83
CA ALA A 31 17.61 14.33 8.54
C ALA A 31 16.13 14.73 8.38
N VAL A 32 15.28 13.90 7.75
CA VAL A 32 13.84 14.17 7.70
C VAL A 32 13.25 14.13 9.12
N ASN A 33 12.87 15.31 9.61
CA ASN A 33 12.17 15.47 10.88
C ASN A 33 10.70 15.04 10.67
N LEU A 34 10.41 13.75 10.89
CA LEU A 34 9.07 13.21 10.74
C LEU A 34 8.18 13.73 11.87
N PRO A 35 6.94 14.16 11.59
CA PRO A 35 5.98 14.40 12.65
C PRO A 35 5.82 13.15 13.50
N ILE A 36 5.83 13.33 14.83
CA ILE A 36 5.65 12.29 15.83
C ILE A 36 4.21 11.78 15.69
N SER A 37 4.02 10.78 14.84
CA SER A 37 2.74 10.17 14.47
C SER A 37 1.68 11.14 13.88
N PRO A 38 1.39 11.10 12.57
CA PRO A 38 0.30 11.88 11.97
C PRO A 38 -1.11 11.38 12.33
N LEU A 39 -1.22 10.30 13.11
CA LEU A 39 -2.50 9.79 13.56
C LEU A 39 -3.06 10.67 14.68
N ASN A 40 -4.21 11.29 14.44
CA ASN A 40 -4.94 12.03 15.46
C ASN A 40 -5.58 11.04 16.45
N VAL A 41 -4.83 10.70 17.52
CA VAL A 41 -5.25 9.74 18.54
C VAL A 41 -6.56 10.15 19.24
N PRO A 42 -6.76 11.42 19.66
CA PRO A 42 -8.05 11.84 20.23
C PRO A 42 -9.23 11.62 19.29
N GLN A 43 -9.05 11.88 17.99
CA GLN A 43 -10.09 11.63 17.00
C GLN A 43 -10.36 10.14 16.80
N LEU A 44 -9.31 9.31 16.79
CA LEU A 44 -9.42 7.86 16.72
C LEU A 44 -10.22 7.32 17.91
N GLN A 45 -9.85 7.68 19.13
CA GLN A 45 -10.53 7.25 20.36
C GLN A 45 -12.00 7.66 20.34
N ALA A 46 -12.30 8.92 20.04
CA ALA A 46 -13.69 9.37 19.93
C ALA A 46 -14.50 8.61 18.87
N THR A 47 -13.84 8.13 17.81
CA THR A 47 -14.47 7.33 16.75
C THR A 47 -14.74 5.89 17.22
N LEU A 48 -13.80 5.30 17.95
CA LEU A 48 -13.95 3.99 18.60
C LEU A 48 -15.01 4.00 19.70
N ASP A 49 -15.08 5.07 20.52
CA ASP A 49 -16.10 5.25 21.56
C ASP A 49 -17.51 5.28 20.98
N ARG A 50 -17.65 5.84 19.77
CA ARG A 50 -18.90 5.84 18.98
C ARG A 50 -19.18 4.52 18.28
N LYS A 51 -18.33 3.50 18.45
CA LYS A 51 -18.38 2.20 17.79
C LYS A 51 -18.27 2.26 16.26
N ASP A 52 -17.73 3.35 15.71
CA ASP A 52 -17.49 3.48 14.27
C ASP A 52 -16.13 2.86 13.91
N VAL A 53 -16.09 1.52 13.93
CA VAL A 53 -14.86 0.76 13.63
C VAL A 53 -14.36 1.02 12.22
N ALA A 54 -15.27 1.15 11.24
CA ALA A 54 -14.91 1.41 9.85
C ALA A 54 -14.29 2.80 9.66
N GLY A 55 -14.82 3.81 10.35
CA GLY A 55 -14.23 5.15 10.44
C GLY A 55 -12.86 5.13 11.11
N ALA A 56 -12.71 4.40 12.20
CA ALA A 56 -11.43 4.25 12.91
C ALA A 56 -10.35 3.63 12.03
N ILE A 57 -10.66 2.55 11.30
CA ILE A 57 -9.74 1.93 10.32
C ILE A 57 -9.31 2.96 9.26
N ARG A 58 -10.25 3.76 8.74
CA ARG A 58 -9.95 4.78 7.73
C ARG A 58 -9.00 5.87 8.26
N LEU A 59 -9.17 6.28 9.51
CA LEU A 59 -8.27 7.25 10.16
C LEU A 59 -6.85 6.70 10.26
N VAL A 60 -6.71 5.44 10.67
CA VAL A 60 -5.41 4.77 10.80
C VAL A 60 -4.72 4.63 9.44
N GLU A 61 -5.42 4.09 8.44
CA GLU A 61 -4.87 3.90 7.09
C GLU A 61 -4.46 5.24 6.45
N SER A 62 -5.27 6.29 6.62
CA SER A 62 -4.95 7.61 6.10
C SER A 62 -3.75 8.24 6.82
N GLY A 63 -3.66 8.10 8.15
CA GLY A 63 -2.54 8.59 8.93
C GLY A 63 -1.23 7.92 8.52
N TRP A 64 -1.23 6.59 8.42
CA TRP A 64 -0.06 5.83 7.98
C TRP A 64 0.32 6.12 6.53
N SER A 65 -0.64 6.22 5.61
CA SER A 65 -0.36 6.62 4.23
C SER A 65 0.39 7.94 4.19
N TYR A 66 -0.10 8.96 4.92
CA TYR A 66 0.58 10.23 5.02
C TYR A 66 1.99 10.10 5.62
N GLN A 67 2.14 9.32 6.70
CA GLN A 67 3.45 9.10 7.33
C GLN A 67 4.47 8.52 6.37
N TYR A 68 4.08 7.47 5.63
CA TYR A 68 4.94 6.85 4.65
C TYR A 68 5.27 7.82 3.54
N GLU A 69 4.29 8.52 2.98
CA GLU A 69 4.50 9.55 1.94
C GLU A 69 5.51 10.62 2.35
N GLN A 70 5.43 11.11 3.60
CA GLN A 70 6.42 12.03 4.15
C GLN A 70 7.79 11.37 4.28
N TYR A 71 7.84 10.11 4.74
CA TYR A 71 9.08 9.39 4.95
C TYR A 71 9.86 9.12 3.66
N TYR A 72 9.22 8.71 2.56
CA TYR A 72 9.95 8.43 1.31
C TYR A 72 9.96 9.61 0.32
N GLY A 73 9.30 10.73 0.65
CA GLY A 73 9.34 11.96 -0.15
C GLY A 73 8.52 11.90 -1.44
N GLY A 74 7.39 11.18 -1.45
CA GLY A 74 6.55 11.02 -2.64
C GLY A 74 5.11 10.63 -2.32
N LYS A 75 4.34 10.29 -3.37
CA LYS A 75 2.92 9.88 -3.27
C LYS A 75 2.75 8.38 -3.45
N LEU A 76 1.92 7.75 -2.61
CA LEU A 76 1.74 6.30 -2.67
C LEU A 76 0.77 6.04 -3.82
N THR A 77 1.09 5.05 -4.66
CA THR A 77 0.15 4.61 -5.71
C THR A 77 -0.90 3.65 -5.16
N SER A 78 -0.72 3.15 -3.93
CA SER A 78 -1.68 2.31 -3.24
C SER A 78 -2.91 3.10 -2.82
N GLN A 79 -4.08 2.50 -3.03
CA GLN A 79 -5.34 3.05 -2.56
C GLN A 79 -5.57 2.68 -1.09
N ILE A 80 -6.08 3.62 -0.30
CA ILE A 80 -6.63 3.33 1.04
C ILE A 80 -7.83 2.42 0.87
N LEU A 81 -7.79 1.26 1.53
CA LEU A 81 -8.85 0.26 1.44
C LEU A 81 -9.91 0.51 2.51
N SER A 82 -11.19 0.30 2.16
CA SER A 82 -12.24 0.23 3.17
C SER A 82 -12.11 -1.04 4.02
N ALA A 83 -12.73 -1.05 5.20
CA ALA A 83 -12.81 -2.23 6.05
C ALA A 83 -13.35 -3.44 5.26
N GLU A 84 -14.43 -3.27 4.49
CA GLU A 84 -15.02 -4.31 3.66
C GLU A 84 -14.03 -4.84 2.62
N LYS A 85 -13.28 -3.95 1.96
CA LYS A 85 -12.29 -4.35 0.96
C LYS A 85 -11.11 -5.10 1.58
N ILE A 86 -10.71 -4.73 2.79
CA ILE A 86 -9.72 -5.47 3.58
C ILE A 86 -10.25 -6.88 3.87
N ARG A 87 -11.51 -7.00 4.34
CA ARG A 87 -12.15 -8.30 4.61
C ARG A 87 -12.21 -9.20 3.38
N GLU A 88 -12.56 -8.66 2.22
CA GLU A 88 -12.58 -9.41 0.95
C GLU A 88 -11.17 -9.94 0.57
N ARG A 89 -10.14 -9.13 0.76
CA ARG A 89 -8.75 -9.55 0.51
C ARG A 89 -8.31 -10.63 1.49
N LEU A 90 -8.62 -10.47 2.77
CA LEU A 90 -8.34 -11.47 3.80
C LEU A 90 -9.08 -12.78 3.52
N GLU A 91 -10.29 -12.73 2.98
CA GLU A 91 -11.02 -13.93 2.56
C GLU A 91 -10.36 -14.62 1.36
N THR A 92 -9.90 -13.83 0.38
CA THR A 92 -9.14 -14.35 -0.77
C THR A 92 -7.85 -15.05 -0.31
N ILE A 93 -7.12 -14.45 0.62
CA ILE A 93 -5.92 -15.04 1.24
C ILE A 93 -6.29 -16.31 2.02
N SER A 94 -7.41 -16.28 2.74
CA SER A 94 -7.85 -17.44 3.52
C SER A 94 -8.20 -18.64 2.64
N LYS A 95 -8.89 -18.40 1.51
CA LYS A 95 -9.19 -19.42 0.50
C LYS A 95 -7.93 -19.97 -0.19
N SER A 96 -6.98 -19.10 -0.53
CA SER A 96 -5.78 -19.52 -1.26
C SER A 96 -4.77 -20.28 -0.39
N THR A 97 -4.71 -19.97 0.91
CA THR A 97 -3.76 -20.59 1.84
C THR A 97 -4.36 -21.72 2.68
N GLY A 98 -5.69 -21.86 2.69
CA GLY A 98 -6.40 -22.78 3.59
C GLY A 98 -6.34 -22.34 5.07
N ARG A 99 -5.89 -21.12 5.36
CA ARG A 99 -5.69 -20.61 6.73
C ARG A 99 -6.45 -19.30 6.93
N ARG A 100 -7.31 -19.23 7.95
CA ARG A 100 -8.01 -18.00 8.32
C ARG A 100 -7.00 -16.91 8.68
N SER A 101 -7.08 -15.78 7.98
CA SER A 101 -6.18 -14.64 8.12
C SER A 101 -6.95 -13.42 8.64
N ALA A 102 -6.35 -12.65 9.55
CA ALA A 102 -6.92 -11.42 10.09
C ALA A 102 -5.86 -10.30 10.13
N LEU A 103 -6.32 -9.05 10.08
CA LEU A 103 -5.49 -7.87 10.29
C LEU A 103 -5.77 -7.29 11.67
N ILE A 104 -4.71 -6.97 12.41
CA ILE A 104 -4.80 -6.34 13.73
C ILE A 104 -4.09 -4.99 13.66
N TYR A 105 -4.83 -3.92 13.92
CA TYR A 105 -4.23 -2.62 14.18
C TYR A 105 -3.94 -2.50 15.68
N ILE A 106 -2.70 -2.17 16.01
CA ILE A 106 -2.24 -1.94 17.38
C ILE A 106 -1.77 -0.51 17.43
N ILE A 107 -2.54 0.36 18.11
CA ILE A 107 -2.25 1.78 18.17
C ILE A 107 -1.91 2.16 19.60
N PRO A 108 -0.67 2.61 19.88
CA PRO A 108 -0.33 3.14 21.18
C PRO A 108 -1.00 4.51 21.38
N THR A 109 -1.59 4.69 22.55
CA THR A 109 -2.07 5.99 23.06
C THR A 109 -1.34 6.29 24.37
N ASP A 110 -1.53 7.49 24.92
CA ASP A 110 -0.85 7.89 26.16
C ASP A 110 -1.26 7.01 27.36
N ASP A 111 -2.52 6.58 27.39
CA ASP A 111 -3.09 5.84 28.53
C ASP A 111 -3.19 4.32 28.29
N GLN A 112 -3.38 3.89 27.03
CA GLN A 112 -3.66 2.48 26.69
C GLN A 112 -3.31 2.07 25.25
N LEU A 113 -3.43 0.79 24.95
CA LEU A 113 -3.38 0.27 23.57
C LEU A 113 -4.81 0.17 23.00
N GLU A 114 -5.04 0.82 21.87
CA GLU A 114 -6.23 0.59 21.05
C GLU A 114 -6.00 -0.57 20.08
N LEU A 115 -6.93 -1.53 20.07
CA LEU A 115 -6.84 -2.73 19.25
C LEU A 115 -8.05 -2.81 18.32
N ILE A 116 -7.80 -2.90 17.02
CA ILE A 116 -8.85 -3.09 16.01
C ILE A 116 -8.58 -4.41 15.28
N LEU A 117 -9.53 -5.34 15.35
CA LEU A 117 -9.46 -6.62 14.65
C LEU A 117 -10.33 -6.58 13.39
N VAL A 118 -9.73 -6.86 12.23
CA VAL A 118 -10.44 -7.08 10.97
C VAL A 118 -10.32 -8.56 10.58
N PRO A 119 -11.38 -9.36 10.79
CA PRO A 119 -11.40 -10.76 10.38
C PRO A 119 -11.59 -10.91 8.86
N PRO A 120 -11.47 -12.11 8.27
CA PRO A 120 -11.83 -12.31 6.88
C PRO A 120 -13.33 -12.10 6.65
N GLY A 121 -13.72 -11.98 5.38
CA GLY A 121 -15.14 -11.99 4.96
C GLY A 121 -15.90 -13.23 5.46
N ALA A 122 -17.23 -13.18 5.38
CA ALA A 122 -18.07 -14.37 5.55
C ALA A 122 -18.14 -15.17 4.24
#